data_AF-A0A4Y8IQ47-F1
#
_entry.id   AF-A0A4Y8IQ47-F1
#
_cell.length_a   1.000
_cell.length_b   1.000
_cell.length_c   1.000
_cell.angle_alpha   90.00
_cell.angle_beta   90.00
_cell.angle_gamma   90.00
#
_symmetry.space_group_name_H-M   'P 1'
#
loop_
_entity.id
_entity.type
_entity.pdbx_description
1 polymer ?
#
loop_
_entity_poly.entity_id
_entity_poly.type
_entity_poly.pdbx_seq_one_letter_code
_entity_poly.pdbx_strand_id
1 'polypeptide(L)'
;MLISAIILGVVGLVLYLLIFLTYRKLIQNNEHGFLHLIMALMYAMWLPLPIVLYQILNTEVLIIGAIFGMTYLIMMIMTMSLQTGHIVHIVKQEESPIWNERAEWLMTTLGSSVEGLANIFKAIWALFLAIAFWVNGSIVMAIILLVFQLVTIYYFINLLDQSLIKRYKFLEKFKPNPLIYNIEAFLFFLTLILYLSL
;
A
#
# COMPACT_ATOMS: atom_id res chain seq x y z
N MET A 1 5.21 3.52 23.03
CA MET A 1 4.63 3.37 21.68
C MET A 1 5.64 3.64 20.58
N LEU A 2 6.39 4.76 20.64
CA LEU A 2 7.41 5.10 19.62
C LEU A 2 8.42 3.97 19.33
N ILE A 3 9.10 3.44 20.36
CA ILE A 3 10.09 2.36 20.18
C ILE A 3 9.47 1.14 19.47
N SER A 4 8.27 0.73 19.88
CA SER A 4 7.54 -0.37 19.25
C SER A 4 7.21 -0.07 17.77
N ALA A 5 6.79 1.15 17.44
CA ALA A 5 6.51 1.54 16.06
C ALA A 5 7.77 1.60 15.20
N ILE A 6 8.94 1.98 15.75
CA ILE A 6 10.23 1.93 15.04
C ILE A 6 10.60 0.47 14.77
N ILE A 7 10.57 -0.39 15.80
CA ILE A 7 10.92 -1.82 15.65
C ILE A 7 10.02 -2.48 14.61
N LEU A 8 8.71 -2.35 14.74
CA LEU A 8 7.75 -2.91 13.78
C LEU A 8 7.94 -2.28 12.40
N GLY A 9 8.18 -0.97 12.33
CA GLY A 9 8.51 -0.26 11.10
C GLY A 9 9.66 -0.91 10.34
N VAL A 10 10.80 -1.10 11.02
CA VAL A 10 12.00 -1.73 10.49
C VAL A 10 11.71 -3.18 10.08
N VAL A 11 10.98 -3.96 10.89
CA VAL A 11 10.56 -5.31 10.50
C VAL A 11 9.77 -5.29 9.19
N GLY A 12 8.84 -4.35 9.01
CA GLY A 12 8.13 -4.17 7.74
C GLY A 12 9.06 -3.89 6.55
N LEU A 13 10.06 -3.03 6.71
CA LEU A 13 11.06 -2.77 5.66
C LEU A 13 11.88 -4.02 5.33
N VAL A 14 12.27 -4.81 6.34
CA VAL A 14 13.00 -6.08 6.14
C VAL A 14 12.12 -7.09 5.40
N LEU A 15 10.84 -7.20 5.74
CA LEU A 15 9.89 -8.05 5.03
C LEU A 15 9.74 -7.63 3.57
N TYR A 16 9.66 -6.33 3.28
CA TYR A 16 9.64 -5.82 1.91
C TYR A 16 10.88 -6.26 1.13
N LEU A 17 12.08 -6.09 1.71
CA LEU A 17 13.33 -6.49 1.07
C LEU A 17 13.38 -8.01 0.83
N LEU A 18 12.89 -8.81 1.79
CA LEU A 18 12.79 -10.25 1.63
C LEU A 18 11.87 -10.61 0.46
N ILE A 19 10.70 -9.98 0.34
CA ILE A 19 9.80 -10.16 -0.80
C ILE A 19 10.54 -9.77 -2.09
N PHE A 20 11.15 -8.59 -2.15
CA PHE A 20 11.85 -8.09 -3.34
C PHE A 20 12.99 -9.01 -3.79
N LEU A 21 13.72 -9.64 -2.87
CA LEU A 21 14.80 -10.57 -3.20
C LEU A 21 14.28 -11.95 -3.62
N THR A 22 13.13 -12.38 -3.10
CA THR A 22 12.61 -13.74 -3.31
C THR A 22 11.45 -13.83 -4.32
N TYR A 23 10.90 -12.70 -4.78
CA TYR A 23 9.66 -12.67 -5.57
C TYR A 23 9.72 -13.56 -6.81
N ARG A 24 10.83 -13.54 -7.57
CA ARG A 24 10.98 -14.35 -8.79
C ARG A 24 10.89 -15.84 -8.49
N LYS A 25 11.57 -16.28 -7.42
CA LYS A 25 11.62 -17.68 -7.00
C LYS A 25 10.26 -18.14 -6.49
N LEU A 26 9.56 -17.31 -5.71
CA LEU A 26 8.23 -17.62 -5.21
C LEU A 26 7.21 -17.74 -6.34
N ILE A 27 7.23 -16.82 -7.32
CA ILE A 27 6.37 -16.90 -8.50
C ILE A 27 6.66 -18.16 -9.33
N GLN A 28 7.92 -18.50 -9.56
CA GLN A 28 8.29 -19.72 -10.30
C GLN A 28 7.83 -21.01 -9.64
N ASN A 29 7.68 -20.99 -8.31
CA ASN A 29 7.19 -22.12 -7.53
C ASN A 29 5.68 -22.06 -7.26
N ASN A 30 4.94 -21.17 -7.91
CA ASN A 30 3.50 -20.93 -7.70
C ASN A 30 3.12 -20.53 -6.26
N GLU A 31 4.06 -19.99 -5.48
CA GLU A 31 3.87 -19.56 -4.09
C GLU A 31 3.29 -18.15 -3.97
N HIS A 32 2.31 -17.84 -4.82
CA HIS A 32 1.67 -16.53 -4.88
C HIS A 32 0.91 -16.20 -3.59
N GLY A 33 0.27 -17.19 -2.97
CA GLY A 33 -0.47 -17.00 -1.72
C GLY A 33 0.47 -16.63 -0.58
N PHE A 34 1.62 -17.31 -0.48
CA PHE A 34 2.63 -16.99 0.53
C PHE A 34 3.19 -15.57 0.35
N LEU A 35 3.38 -15.13 -0.90
CA LEU A 35 3.81 -13.76 -1.19
C LEU A 35 2.82 -12.72 -0.64
N HIS A 36 1.52 -12.90 -0.87
CA HIS A 36 0.49 -11.98 -0.37
C HIS A 36 0.38 -12.04 1.17
N LEU A 37 0.59 -13.20 1.79
CA LEU A 37 0.62 -13.33 3.25
C LEU A 37 1.76 -12.52 3.87
N ILE A 38 2.96 -12.59 3.27
CA ILE A 38 4.10 -11.78 3.74
C ILE A 38 3.81 -10.29 3.54
N MET A 39 3.17 -9.89 2.42
CA MET A 39 2.75 -8.51 2.20
C MET A 39 1.72 -8.04 3.23
N ALA A 40 0.73 -8.86 3.58
CA ALA A 40 -0.24 -8.54 4.62
C ALA A 40 0.46 -8.33 5.98
N LEU A 41 1.41 -9.20 6.33
CA LEU A 41 2.20 -9.07 7.55
C LEU A 41 3.03 -7.78 7.54
N MET A 42 3.67 -7.46 6.41
CA MET A 42 4.43 -6.23 6.23
C MET A 42 3.57 -4.98 6.50
N TYR A 43 2.37 -4.89 5.91
CA TYR A 43 1.46 -3.76 6.18
C TYR A 43 0.96 -3.74 7.63
N ALA A 44 0.74 -4.91 8.25
CA ALA A 44 0.38 -5.00 9.66
C ALA A 44 1.48 -4.44 10.59
N MET A 45 2.76 -4.63 10.25
CA MET A 45 3.87 -4.05 11.01
C MET A 45 3.90 -2.51 10.92
N TRP A 46 3.37 -1.92 9.85
CA TRP A 46 3.27 -0.46 9.68
C TRP A 46 2.02 0.17 10.30
N LEU A 47 1.06 -0.64 10.75
CA LEU A 47 -0.21 -0.19 11.34
C LEU A 47 -0.06 0.84 12.48
N PRO A 48 0.97 0.78 13.36
CA PRO A 48 1.13 1.79 14.41
C PRO A 48 1.56 3.19 13.91
N LEU A 49 2.09 3.31 12.69
CA LEU A 49 2.71 4.56 12.21
C LEU A 49 1.77 5.77 12.18
N PRO A 50 0.53 5.69 11.65
CA PRO A 50 -0.37 6.83 11.62
C PRO A 50 -0.64 7.41 13.03
N ILE A 51 -0.78 6.53 14.03
CA ILE A 51 -1.05 6.92 15.42
C ILE A 51 0.18 7.58 16.05
N VAL A 52 1.36 6.97 15.90
CA VAL A 52 2.59 7.49 16.49
C VAL A 52 3.02 8.82 15.87
N LEU A 53 2.88 8.97 14.54
CA LEU A 53 3.17 10.23 13.87
C LEU A 53 2.23 11.36 14.32
N TYR A 54 0.95 11.04 14.51
CA TYR A 54 -0.01 11.99 15.10
C TYR A 54 0.40 12.43 16.51
N GLN A 55 0.79 11.49 17.37
CA GLN A 55 1.19 11.78 18.75
C GLN A 55 2.45 12.66 18.83
N ILE A 56 3.41 12.48 17.90
CA ILE A 56 4.68 13.21 17.90
C ILE A 56 4.53 14.60 17.32
N LEU A 57 3.87 14.72 16.17
CA LEU A 57 3.68 16.01 15.50
C LEU A 57 2.58 16.86 16.14
N ASN A 58 1.74 16.25 17.00
CA ASN A 58 0.73 16.90 17.85
C ASN A 58 -0.04 18.03 17.14
N THR A 59 -0.48 17.78 15.92
CA THR A 59 -1.21 18.74 15.08
C THR A 59 -2.63 18.26 14.87
N GLU A 60 -3.63 19.10 15.19
CA GLU A 60 -5.06 18.72 15.11
C GLU A 60 -5.46 18.22 13.73
N VAL A 61 -4.95 18.88 12.69
CA VAL A 61 -5.21 18.51 11.28
C VAL A 61 -4.72 17.10 10.94
N LEU A 62 -3.71 16.58 11.66
CA LEU A 62 -3.16 15.25 11.43
C LEU A 62 -4.05 14.13 11.99
N ILE A 63 -5.06 14.42 12.81
CA ILE A 63 -6.07 13.42 13.24
C ILE A 63 -6.76 12.82 12.01
N ILE A 64 -7.17 13.68 11.08
CA ILE A 64 -7.82 13.26 9.83
C ILE A 64 -6.82 12.43 9.00
N GLY A 65 -5.57 12.90 8.89
CA GLY A 65 -4.50 12.16 8.22
C GLY A 65 -4.30 10.76 8.82
N ALA A 66 -4.30 10.63 10.15
CA ALA A 66 -4.14 9.36 10.83
C ALA A 66 -5.28 8.37 10.51
N ILE A 67 -6.53 8.85 10.42
CA ILE A 67 -7.69 8.03 10.03
C ILE A 67 -7.49 7.48 8.61
N PHE A 68 -7.09 8.32 7.66
CA PHE A 68 -6.80 7.87 6.29
C PHE A 68 -5.63 6.88 6.23
N GLY A 69 -4.57 7.12 7.00
CA GLY A 69 -3.42 6.22 7.09
C GLY A 69 -3.78 4.85 7.66
N MET A 70 -4.56 4.82 8.74
CA MET A 70 -5.08 3.59 9.33
C MET A 70 -5.99 2.84 8.35
N THR A 71 -6.90 3.56 7.69
CA THR A 71 -7.85 2.97 6.73
C THR A 71 -7.11 2.36 5.55
N TYR A 72 -6.12 3.07 5.00
CA TYR A 72 -5.23 2.54 3.98
C TYR A 72 -4.59 1.21 4.40
N LEU A 73 -3.94 1.18 5.56
CA LEU A 73 -3.24 -0.01 6.05
C LEU A 73 -4.18 -1.18 6.30
N ILE A 74 -5.36 -0.92 6.89
CA ILE A 74 -6.39 -1.94 7.10
C ILE A 74 -6.88 -2.51 5.76
N MET A 75 -7.15 -1.66 4.77
CA MET A 75 -7.56 -2.11 3.43
C MET A 75 -6.49 -3.00 2.79
N MET A 76 -5.21 -2.60 2.86
CA MET A 76 -4.12 -3.42 2.32
C MET A 76 -4.01 -4.78 3.03
N ILE A 77 -4.10 -4.80 4.37
CA ILE A 77 -4.06 -6.05 5.15
C ILE A 77 -5.22 -6.97 4.75
N MET A 78 -6.44 -6.44 4.66
CA MET A 78 -7.63 -7.22 4.29
C MET A 78 -7.51 -7.76 2.87
N THR A 79 -7.18 -6.92 1.88
CA THR A 79 -7.06 -7.34 0.49
C THR A 79 -6.00 -8.43 0.32
N MET A 80 -4.80 -8.24 0.86
CA MET A 80 -3.71 -9.21 0.74
C MET A 80 -4.05 -10.53 1.46
N SER A 81 -4.75 -10.48 2.60
CA SER A 81 -5.19 -11.67 3.33
C SER A 81 -6.25 -12.45 2.56
N LEU A 82 -7.23 -11.76 1.96
CA LEU A 82 -8.28 -12.40 1.16
C LEU A 82 -7.71 -13.00 -0.13
N GLN A 83 -6.81 -12.28 -0.80
CA GLN A 83 -6.08 -12.78 -1.98
C GLN A 83 -5.26 -14.03 -1.63
N THR A 84 -4.62 -14.07 -0.47
CA THR A 84 -3.88 -15.27 0.00
C THR A 84 -4.78 -16.50 0.04
N GLY A 85 -5.91 -16.41 0.76
CA GLY A 85 -6.83 -17.54 0.91
C GLY A 85 -7.39 -18.02 -0.42
N HIS A 86 -7.71 -17.07 -1.31
CA HIS A 86 -8.26 -17.37 -2.61
C HIS A 86 -7.23 -18.01 -3.56
N ILE A 87 -6.02 -17.45 -3.67
CA ILE A 87 -4.95 -17.99 -4.51
C ILE A 87 -4.61 -19.43 -4.09
N VAL A 88 -4.44 -19.68 -2.79
CA VAL A 88 -4.13 -21.02 -2.28
C VAL A 88 -5.27 -22.00 -2.56
N HIS A 89 -6.52 -21.56 -2.45
CA HIS A 89 -7.67 -22.40 -2.77
C HIS A 89 -7.75 -22.72 -4.27
N ILE A 90 -7.39 -21.78 -5.15
CA ILE A 90 -7.36 -22.01 -6.60
C ILE A 90 -6.29 -23.02 -6.98
N VAL A 91 -5.05 -22.81 -6.55
CA VAL A 91 -3.92 -23.68 -6.90
C VAL A 91 -4.13 -25.12 -6.41
N LYS A 92 -4.96 -25.32 -5.38
CA LYS A 92 -5.29 -26.64 -4.82
C LYS A 92 -6.47 -27.34 -5.48
N GLN A 93 -7.32 -26.64 -6.24
CA GLN A 93 -8.41 -27.26 -6.99
C GLN A 93 -7.97 -27.52 -8.44
N GLU A 94 -8.39 -28.66 -9.00
CA GLU A 94 -8.08 -29.03 -10.39
C GLU A 94 -8.52 -27.92 -11.37
N GLU A 95 -7.66 -27.63 -12.36
CA GLU A 95 -7.83 -26.58 -13.36
C GLU A 95 -9.07 -26.81 -14.24
N SER A 96 -10.25 -26.42 -13.75
CA SER A 96 -11.46 -26.33 -14.55
C SER A 96 -11.57 -24.93 -15.18
N PRO A 97 -11.94 -24.81 -16.47
CA PRO A 97 -12.12 -23.53 -17.14
C PRO A 97 -13.11 -22.59 -16.41
N ILE A 98 -14.19 -23.15 -15.84
CA ILE A 98 -15.21 -22.41 -15.08
C ILE A 98 -14.61 -21.85 -13.77
N TRP A 99 -13.64 -22.57 -13.20
CA TRP A 99 -12.96 -22.16 -11.99
C TRP A 99 -11.97 -21.03 -12.24
N ASN A 100 -11.24 -21.07 -13.36
CA ASN A 100 -10.32 -20.01 -13.78
C ASN A 100 -11.05 -18.67 -14.01
N GLU A 101 -12.25 -18.68 -14.59
CA GLU A 101 -13.06 -17.48 -14.78
C GLU A 101 -13.54 -16.88 -13.45
N ARG A 102 -14.01 -17.72 -12.51
CA ARG A 102 -14.41 -17.27 -11.16
C ARG A 102 -13.22 -16.74 -10.35
N ALA A 103 -12.06 -17.37 -10.52
CA ALA A 103 -10.81 -16.93 -9.93
C ALA A 103 -10.41 -15.52 -10.40
N GLU A 104 -10.47 -15.28 -11.71
CA GLU A 104 -10.16 -13.97 -12.29
C GLU A 104 -11.13 -12.88 -11.78
N TRP A 105 -12.42 -13.21 -11.66
CA TRP A 105 -13.44 -12.29 -11.15
C TRP A 105 -13.19 -11.84 -9.70
N LEU A 106 -12.84 -12.76 -8.81
CA LEU A 106 -12.58 -12.40 -7.41
C LEU A 106 -11.26 -11.61 -7.27
N MET A 107 -10.23 -11.98 -8.02
CA MET A 107 -8.94 -11.27 -8.02
C MET A 107 -9.07 -9.84 -8.56
N THR A 108 -9.88 -9.62 -9.60
CA THR A 108 -10.17 -8.28 -10.12
C THR A 108 -11.05 -7.46 -9.17
N THR A 109 -11.99 -8.08 -8.47
CA THR A 109 -12.86 -7.39 -7.50
C THR A 109 -12.10 -6.97 -6.24
N LEU A 110 -11.24 -7.85 -5.70
CA LEU A 110 -10.54 -7.61 -4.43
C LEU A 110 -9.20 -6.91 -4.61
N GLY A 111 -8.55 -7.05 -5.77
CA GLY A 111 -7.24 -6.46 -6.03
C GLY A 111 -7.31 -5.06 -6.60
N SER A 112 -7.60 -4.93 -7.89
CA SER A 112 -7.30 -3.70 -8.63
C SER A 112 -8.02 -2.45 -8.09
N SER A 113 -9.33 -2.52 -7.90
CA SER A 113 -10.14 -1.38 -7.47
C SER A 113 -9.95 -1.02 -6.00
N VAL A 114 -9.87 -2.02 -5.11
CA VAL A 114 -9.69 -1.83 -3.67
C VAL A 114 -8.29 -1.30 -3.37
N GLU A 115 -7.24 -1.88 -3.96
CA GLU A 115 -5.86 -1.38 -3.83
C GLU A 115 -5.71 0.01 -4.45
N GLY A 116 -6.38 0.28 -5.58
CA GLY A 116 -6.45 1.59 -6.19
C GLY A 116 -7.01 2.65 -5.22
N LEU A 117 -8.15 2.36 -4.58
CA LEU A 117 -8.76 3.23 -3.58
C LEU A 117 -7.88 3.37 -2.33
N ALA A 118 -7.29 2.28 -1.85
CA ALA A 118 -6.37 2.30 -0.72
C ALA A 118 -5.19 3.26 -0.97
N ASN A 119 -4.61 3.23 -2.17
CA ASN A 119 -3.52 4.15 -2.54
C ASN A 119 -3.96 5.62 -2.58
N ILE A 120 -5.22 5.93 -2.92
CA ILE A 120 -5.78 7.28 -2.76
C ILE A 120 -5.83 7.68 -1.29
N PHE A 121 -6.23 6.78 -0.39
CA PHE A 121 -6.22 7.08 1.05
C PHE A 121 -4.81 7.30 1.59
N LYS A 122 -3.82 6.53 1.12
CA LYS A 122 -2.41 6.81 1.43
C LYS A 122 -1.98 8.19 0.95
N ALA A 123 -2.36 8.58 -0.27
CA ALA A 123 -2.06 9.90 -0.79
C ALA A 123 -2.67 11.03 0.07
N ILE A 124 -3.94 10.89 0.48
CA ILE A 124 -4.59 11.84 1.39
C ILE A 124 -3.83 11.90 2.73
N TRP A 125 -3.45 10.75 3.29
CA TRP A 125 -2.62 10.69 4.51
C TRP A 125 -1.29 11.43 4.34
N ALA A 126 -0.57 11.17 3.24
CA ALA A 126 0.70 11.82 2.93
C ALA A 126 0.57 13.35 2.83
N LEU A 127 -0.55 13.87 2.32
CA LEU A 127 -0.82 15.31 2.23
C LEU A 127 -0.98 15.91 3.64
N PHE A 128 -1.75 15.26 4.51
CA PHE A 128 -1.91 15.69 5.90
C PHE A 128 -0.61 15.62 6.69
N LEU A 129 0.22 14.59 6.46
CA LEU A 129 1.56 14.53 7.02
C LEU A 129 2.41 15.70 6.52
N ALA A 130 2.42 16.00 5.22
CA ALA A 130 3.19 17.11 4.68
C ALA A 130 2.82 18.45 5.34
N ILE A 131 1.52 18.71 5.52
CA ILE A 131 1.02 19.90 6.23
C ILE A 131 1.49 19.90 7.69
N ALA A 132 1.36 18.77 8.40
CA ALA A 132 1.77 18.68 9.80
C ALA A 132 3.28 18.88 9.98
N PHE A 133 4.11 18.31 9.10
CA PHE A 133 5.56 18.52 9.10
C PHE A 133 5.93 19.97 8.78
N TRP A 134 5.21 20.62 7.88
CA TRP A 134 5.40 22.03 7.56
C TRP A 134 5.11 22.91 8.79
N VAL A 135 3.99 22.68 9.47
CA VAL A 135 3.60 23.41 10.69
C VAL A 135 4.61 23.20 11.83
N ASN A 136 5.18 22.00 11.95
CA ASN A 136 6.22 21.68 12.94
C ASN A 136 7.65 22.12 12.55
N GLY A 137 7.82 22.88 11.46
CA GLY A 137 9.12 23.38 11.02
C GLY A 137 10.05 22.32 10.40
N SER A 138 9.56 21.09 10.20
CA SER A 138 10.29 20.00 9.55
C SER A 138 10.17 20.10 8.01
N ILE A 139 10.69 21.19 7.45
CA ILE A 139 10.50 21.58 6.03
C ILE A 139 10.98 20.49 5.07
N VAL A 140 12.13 19.86 5.34
CA VAL A 140 12.67 18.79 4.48
C VAL A 140 11.67 17.64 4.35
N MET A 141 11.07 17.22 5.47
CA MET A 141 10.10 16.13 5.49
C MET A 141 8.81 16.51 4.76
N ALA A 142 8.35 17.75 4.93
CA ALA A 142 7.19 18.27 4.21
C ALA A 142 7.41 18.24 2.69
N ILE A 143 8.58 18.69 2.22
CA ILE A 143 8.92 18.68 0.78
C ILE A 143 8.96 17.26 0.24
N ILE A 144 9.61 16.33 0.95
CA ILE A 144 9.67 14.91 0.53
C ILE A 144 8.26 14.34 0.38
N LEU A 145 7.37 14.59 1.35
CA LEU A 145 5.97 14.12 1.29
C LEU A 145 5.14 14.78 0.19
N LEU A 146 5.42 16.04 -0.14
CA LEU A 146 4.81 16.70 -1.31
C LEU A 146 5.28 16.09 -2.64
N VAL A 147 6.51 15.57 -2.72
CA VAL A 147 6.96 14.82 -3.91
C VAL A 147 6.13 13.54 -4.09
N PHE A 148 5.80 12.83 -3.01
CA PHE A 148 4.89 11.67 -3.08
C PHE A 148 3.50 12.04 -3.61
N GLN A 149 3.04 13.28 -3.44
CA GLN A 149 1.76 13.74 -4.00
C GLN A 149 1.73 13.78 -5.53
N LEU A 150 2.88 13.86 -6.20
CA LEU A 150 2.92 13.79 -7.66
C LEU A 150 2.43 12.43 -8.16
N VAL A 151 2.63 11.37 -7.37
CA VAL A 151 2.18 10.01 -7.69
C VAL A 151 0.66 9.84 -7.44
N THR A 152 0.04 10.72 -6.64
CA THR A 152 -1.41 10.72 -6.41
C THR A 152 -2.21 10.85 -7.71
N ILE A 153 -1.75 11.70 -8.63
CA ILE A 153 -2.41 11.90 -9.94
C ILE A 153 -2.40 10.58 -10.72
N TYR A 154 -1.29 9.85 -10.68
CA TYR A 154 -1.17 8.54 -11.31
C TYR A 154 -2.14 7.52 -10.68
N TYR A 155 -2.27 7.51 -9.35
CA TYR A 155 -3.23 6.64 -8.65
C TYR A 155 -4.67 6.97 -9.01
N PHE A 156 -5.01 8.25 -9.09
CA PHE A 156 -6.35 8.71 -9.42
C PHE A 156 -6.73 8.34 -10.86
N ILE A 157 -5.84 8.57 -11.83
CA ILE A 157 -6.06 8.19 -13.23
C ILE A 157 -6.30 6.68 -13.36
N ASN A 158 -5.48 5.85 -12.70
CA ASN A 158 -5.60 4.40 -12.77
C ASN A 158 -6.90 3.89 -12.10
N LEU A 159 -7.29 4.48 -10.96
CA LEU A 159 -8.54 4.14 -10.29
C LEU A 159 -9.75 4.48 -11.17
N LEU A 160 -9.72 5.64 -11.83
CA LEU A 160 -10.78 6.04 -12.77
C LEU A 160 -10.86 5.08 -13.96
N ASP A 161 -9.75 4.75 -14.61
CA ASP A 161 -9.74 3.81 -15.75
C ASP A 161 -10.33 2.44 -15.36
N GLN A 162 -9.96 1.94 -14.18
CA GLN A 162 -10.43 0.66 -13.67
C GLN A 162 -11.90 0.67 -13.24
N SER A 163 -12.44 1.83 -12.86
CA SER A 163 -13.83 1.97 -12.41
C SER A 163 -14.83 2.22 -13.54
N LEU A 164 -14.35 2.52 -14.76
CA LEU A 164 -15.19 2.82 -15.91
C LEU A 164 -15.47 1.58 -16.77
N ILE A 165 -16.75 1.30 -17.02
CA ILE A 165 -17.18 0.23 -17.94
C ILE A 165 -16.74 0.55 -19.38
N LYS A 166 -16.86 1.81 -19.80
CA LYS A 166 -16.36 2.30 -21.09
C LYS A 166 -15.12 3.13 -20.85
N ARG A 167 -13.97 2.55 -21.14
CA ARG A 167 -12.68 3.23 -20.95
C ARG A 167 -12.54 4.39 -21.92
N TYR A 168 -11.96 5.48 -21.42
CA TYR A 168 -11.66 6.65 -22.23
C TYR A 168 -10.24 6.50 -22.77
N LYS A 169 -10.05 6.56 -24.10
CA LYS A 169 -8.76 6.28 -24.77
C LYS A 169 -7.55 7.04 -24.22
N PHE A 170 -7.76 8.20 -23.60
CA PHE A 170 -6.68 8.94 -22.94
C PHE A 170 -6.21 8.26 -21.65
N LEU A 171 -7.12 7.69 -20.85
CA LEU A 171 -6.81 7.01 -19.59
C LEU A 171 -6.07 5.68 -19.83
N GLU A 172 -6.39 4.97 -20.90
CA GLU A 172 -5.74 3.70 -21.29
C GLU A 172 -4.21 3.82 -21.51
N LYS A 173 -3.70 5.03 -21.73
CA LYS A 173 -2.26 5.30 -21.87
C LYS A 173 -1.51 5.15 -20.56
N PHE A 174 -2.19 5.33 -19.43
CA PHE A 174 -1.63 5.22 -18.09
C PHE A 174 -1.93 3.82 -17.57
N LYS A 175 -1.04 2.87 -17.85
CA LYS A 175 -1.20 1.50 -17.36
C LYS A 175 -0.68 1.38 -15.93
N PRO A 176 -1.38 0.66 -15.04
CA PRO A 176 -0.88 0.32 -13.72
C PRO A 176 0.45 -0.43 -13.83
N ASN A 177 1.47 0.03 -13.11
CA ASN A 177 2.78 -0.59 -13.04
C ASN A 177 3.06 -0.99 -11.59
N PRO A 178 2.94 -2.29 -11.23
CA PRO A 178 3.15 -2.78 -9.88
C PRO A 178 4.50 -2.38 -9.27
N LEU A 179 5.54 -2.21 -10.08
CA LEU A 179 6.86 -1.81 -9.62
C LEU A 179 6.86 -0.35 -9.11
N ILE A 180 6.12 0.55 -9.77
CA ILE A 180 5.98 1.94 -9.32
C ILE A 180 5.26 1.99 -7.97
N TYR A 181 4.11 1.31 -7.85
CA TYR A 181 3.35 1.25 -6.59
C TYR A 181 4.18 0.72 -5.42
N ASN A 182 4.91 -0.39 -5.65
CA ASN A 182 5.68 -1.03 -4.61
C ASN A 182 6.92 -0.21 -4.22
N ILE A 183 7.65 0.38 -5.17
CA ILE A 183 8.82 1.22 -4.85
C ILE A 183 8.37 2.48 -4.11
N GLU A 184 7.30 3.13 -4.58
CA GLU A 184 6.77 4.31 -3.93
C GLU A 184 6.30 3.99 -2.50
N ALA A 185 5.59 2.88 -2.29
CA ALA A 185 5.20 2.45 -0.95
C ALA A 185 6.42 2.21 -0.04
N PHE A 186 7.44 1.51 -0.54
CA PHE A 186 8.67 1.27 0.21
C PHE A 186 9.36 2.58 0.60
N LEU A 187 9.57 3.49 -0.36
CA LEU A 187 10.20 4.78 -0.10
C LEU A 187 9.37 5.63 0.87
N PHE A 188 8.04 5.59 0.75
CA PHE A 188 7.14 6.29 1.66
C PHE A 188 7.35 5.82 3.10
N PHE A 189 7.25 4.51 3.35
CA PHE A 189 7.42 3.96 4.70
C PHE A 189 8.85 4.09 5.21
N LEU A 190 9.86 3.92 4.36
CA LEU A 190 11.26 4.17 4.70
C LEU A 190 11.45 5.60 5.20
N THR A 191 10.89 6.59 4.50
CA THR A 191 10.98 8.01 4.89
C THR A 191 10.37 8.25 6.27
N LEU A 192 9.17 7.69 6.53
CA LEU A 192 8.51 7.82 7.84
C LEU A 192 9.33 7.19 8.96
N ILE A 193 9.90 6.00 8.74
CA ILE A 193 10.69 5.28 9.74
C ILE A 193 12.02 5.99 10.01
N LEU A 194 12.69 6.48 8.95
CA LEU A 194 13.90 7.29 9.11
C LEU A 194 13.63 8.53 9.95
N TYR A 195 12.54 9.24 9.70
CA TYR A 195 12.15 10.39 10.53
C TYR A 195 11.95 9.99 12.00
N LEU A 196 11.25 8.89 12.28
CA LEU A 196 11.03 8.44 13.66
C LEU A 196 12.30 7.96 14.38
N SER A 197 13.37 7.67 13.63
CA SER A 197 14.62 7.11 14.16
C SER A 197 15.71 8.18 14.38
N LEU A 198 15.49 9.41 13.91
CA LEU A 198 16.38 10.56 14.06
C LEU A 198 15.93 11.44 15.23
#